data_AF-A0A936JTY3-F1
#
_entry.id   AF-A0A936JTY3-F1
#
_cell.length_a   1.000
_cell.length_b   1.000
_cell.length_c   1.000
_cell.angle_alpha   90.00
_cell.angle_beta   90.00
_cell.angle_gamma   90.00
#
_symmetry.space_group_name_H-M   'P 1'
#
loop_
_entity.id
_entity.type
_entity.pdbx_description
1 polymer ?
#
loop_
_entity_poly.entity_id
_entity_poly.type
_entity_poly.pdbx_seq_one_letter_code
_entity_poly.pdbx_strand_id
1 'polypeptide(L)' 'MSTDLTCFVLGIPLIIIWVVMMRKGVAVGSRLRKVYREEDPIGFWLWTGYVGMLALGFTIMPVLHWTGLR' A
#
# COMPACT_ATOMS: atom_id res chain seq x y z
N MET A 1 0.52 19.87 9.09
CA MET A 1 0.19 20.39 7.75
C MET A 1 1.18 19.96 6.66
N SER A 2 2.48 20.27 6.73
CA SER A 2 3.43 19.87 5.68
C SER A 2 3.60 18.35 5.57
N THR A 3 3.77 17.65 6.70
CA THR A 3 3.99 16.20 6.74
C THR A 3 2.75 15.39 6.31
N ASP A 4 1.56 15.83 6.71
CA ASP A 4 0.28 15.20 6.37
C ASP A 4 0.02 15.22 4.86
N LEU A 5 0.30 16.37 4.22
CA LEU A 5 0.17 16.53 2.77
C LEU A 5 1.16 15.65 2.02
N THR A 6 2.40 15.55 2.50
CA THR A 6 3.43 14.68 1.90
C THR A 6 3.04 13.21 2.00
N CYS A 7 2.51 12.77 3.14
CA CYS A 7 2.00 11.40 3.31
C CYS A 7 0.83 11.10 2.36
N PHE A 8 -0.10 12.03 2.18
CA PHE A 8 -1.22 11.88 1.26
C PHE A 8 -0.77 11.80 -0.20
N VAL A 9 0.12 12.71 -0.61
CA VAL A 9 0.67 12.78 -1.98
C VAL A 9 1.53 11.54 -2.30
N LEU A 10 2.22 10.96 -1.32
CA LEU A 10 2.98 9.71 -1.49
C LEU A 10 2.09 8.47 -1.38
N GLY A 11 1.00 8.52 -0.61
CA GLY A 11 0.05 7.42 -0.44
C GLY A 11 -0.69 7.07 -1.74
N ILE A 12 -1.14 8.07 -2.50
CA ILE A 12 -1.84 7.88 -3.79
C ILE A 12 -1.02 7.06 -4.81
N PRO A 13 0.23 7.42 -5.17
CA PRO A 13 1.03 6.63 -6.10
C PRO A 13 1.37 5.25 -5.53
N LEU A 14 1.52 5.12 -4.20
CA LEU A 14 1.72 3.82 -3.56
C LEU A 14 0.51 2.89 -3.77
N ILE A 15 -0.71 3.41 -3.60
CA ILE A 15 -1.96 2.68 -3.87
C ILE A 15 -2.06 2.30 -5.35
N ILE A 16 -1.76 3.23 -6.26
CA ILE A 16 -1.83 2.97 -7.70
C ILE A 16 -0.86 1.85 -8.09
N ILE A 17 0.40 1.91 -7.63
CA ILE A 17 1.40 0.87 -7.88
C ILE A 17 0.94 -0.47 -7.29
N TRP A 18 0.40 -0.47 -6.08
CA TRP A 18 -0.13 -1.66 -5.42
C TRP A 18 -1.28 -2.32 -6.21
N VAL A 19 -2.25 -1.53 -6.70
CA VAL A 19 -3.36 -2.03 -7.54
C VAL A 19 -2.85 -2.59 -8.86
N VAL A 20 -1.90 -1.91 -9.51
CA VAL A 20 -1.29 -2.38 -10.78
C VAL A 20 -0.52 -3.69 -10.56
N MET A 21 0.19 -3.81 -9.44
CA MET A 21 0.92 -5.02 -9.05
C MET A 21 -0.02 -6.19 -8.77
N MET A 22 -1.13 -5.95 -8.05
CA MET A 22 -2.18 -6.95 -7.84
C MET A 22 -2.79 -7.46 -9.15
N ARG A 23 -3.07 -6.56 -10.10
CA ARG A 23 -3.59 -6.94 -11.42
C ARG A 23 -2.64 -7.83 -12.21
N LYS A 24 -1.33 -7.68 -12.01
CA LYS A 24 -0.31 -8.52 -12.62
C LYS A 24 -0.06 -9.83 -11.86
N GLY A 25 -0.70 -10.02 -10.69
CA GLY A 25 -0.45 -11.17 -9.82
C GLY A 25 0.97 -11.20 -9.25
N VAL A 26 1.61 -10.03 -9.12
CA VAL A 26 2.98 -9.89 -8.62
C VAL A 26 2.97 -9.02 -7.38
N ALA A 27 3.53 -9.52 -6.28
CA ALA A 27 3.82 -8.72 -5.09
C ALA A 27 5.34 -8.60 -4.92
N VAL A 28 5.83 -7.43 -4.51
CA VAL A 28 7.24 -7.28 -4.13
C VAL A 28 7.34 -7.59 -2.64
N GLY A 29 7.91 -8.74 -2.29
CA GLY A 29 8.14 -9.15 -0.91
C GLY A 29 9.41 -8.54 -0.32
N SER A 30 9.70 -8.88 0.95
CA SER A 30 10.94 -8.49 1.63
C SER A 30 12.19 -8.88 0.84
N ARG A 31 13.20 -8.01 0.79
CA ARG A 31 14.43 -8.14 -0.01
C ARG A 31 14.24 -8.12 -1.53
N LEU A 32 13.27 -7.37 -2.05
CA LEU A 32 13.03 -7.21 -3.50
C LEU A 32 12.67 -8.53 -4.23
N ARG A 33 12.37 -9.60 -3.50
CA ARG A 33 11.92 -10.86 -4.10
C ARG A 33 10.52 -10.67 -4.67
N LYS A 34 10.34 -10.93 -5.95
CA LYS A 34 9.01 -10.97 -6.57
C LYS A 34 8.31 -12.25 -6.11
N VAL A 35 7.13 -12.11 -5.55
CA VAL A 35 6.23 -13.19 -5.17
C VAL A 35 5.14 -13.24 -6.23
N TYR A 36 5.10 -14.31 -7.00
CA TYR A 36 4.06 -14.55 -7.99
C TYR A 36 2.91 -15.31 -7.34
N ARG A 37 1.68 -14.90 -7.68
CA ARG A 37 0.46 -15.52 -7.13
C ARG A 37 0.36 -17.02 -7.42
N GLU A 38 0.90 -17.48 -8.55
CA GLU A 38 0.91 -18.90 -8.93
C GLU A 38 1.90 -19.73 -8.10
N GLU A 39 3.03 -19.15 -7.69
CA GLU A 39 4.08 -19.87 -6.95
C GLU A 39 3.77 -19.94 -5.44
N ASP A 40 3.29 -18.83 -4.87
CA ASP A 40 2.96 -18.73 -3.44
C ASP A 40 1.73 -17.84 -3.24
N PRO A 41 0.51 -18.40 -3.37
CA PRO A 41 -0.73 -17.62 -3.27
C PRO A 41 -0.92 -17.04 -1.87
N ILE A 42 -0.54 -17.77 -0.82
CA ILE A 42 -0.71 -17.33 0.57
C ILE A 42 0.25 -16.18 0.86
N GLY A 43 1.54 -16.34 0.54
CA GLY A 43 2.53 -15.28 0.68
C GLY A 43 2.19 -14.05 -0.14
N PHE A 44 1.66 -14.23 -1.36
CA PHE A 44 1.17 -13.14 -2.19
C PHE A 44 0.06 -12.35 -1.50
N TRP A 45 -0.97 -13.02 -0.96
CA TRP A 45 -2.08 -12.35 -0.27
C TRP A 45 -1.64 -11.66 1.02
N LEU A 46 -0.76 -12.29 1.81
CA LEU A 46 -0.20 -11.70 3.03
C LEU A 46 0.60 -10.43 2.73
N TRP A 47 1.52 -10.50 1.76
CA TRP A 47 2.31 -9.33 1.36
C TRP A 47 1.44 -8.23 0.77
N THR A 48 0.50 -8.61 -0.09
CA THR A 48 -0.45 -7.67 -0.70
C THR A 48 -1.30 -6.99 0.37
N GLY A 49 -1.83 -7.72 1.35
CA GLY A 49 -2.61 -7.16 2.46
C GLY A 49 -1.78 -6.21 3.33
N TYR A 50 -0.54 -6.58 3.66
CA TYR A 50 0.37 -5.73 4.42
C TYR A 50 0.69 -4.41 3.70
N VAL A 51 1.05 -4.47 2.40
CA VAL A 51 1.31 -3.28 1.58
C VAL A 51 0.05 -2.41 1.45
N GLY A 52 -1.12 -3.04 1.28
CA GLY A 52 -2.40 -2.35 1.22
C GLY A 52 -2.75 -1.61 2.51
N MET A 53 -2.53 -2.24 3.67
CA MET A 53 -2.73 -1.58 4.97
C MET A 53 -1.83 -0.36 5.15
N LEU A 54 -0.56 -0.46 4.77
CA LEU A 54 0.36 0.69 4.85
C LEU A 54 -0.09 1.82 3.93
N ALA A 55 -0.42 1.51 2.66
CA ALA A 55 -0.86 2.50 1.68
C ALA A 55 -2.16 3.21 2.13
N LEU A 56 -3.13 2.45 2.65
CA LEU A 56 -4.35 2.99 3.24
C LEU A 56 -4.06 3.82 4.49
N GLY A 57 -3.17 3.36 5.37
CA GLY A 57 -2.77 4.11 6.58
C GLY A 57 -2.19 5.49 6.24
N PHE A 58 -1.28 5.56 5.26
CA PHE A 58 -0.70 6.82 4.79
C PHE A 58 -1.71 7.77 4.16
N THR A 59 -2.84 7.26 3.67
CA THR A 59 -3.88 8.06 3.02
C THR A 59 -5.00 8.46 3.99
N ILE A 60 -5.38 7.57 4.91
CA ILE A 60 -6.48 7.78 5.86
C ILE A 60 -6.04 8.66 7.04
N MET A 61 -4.83 8.49 7.58
CA MET A 61 -4.32 9.33 8.68
C MET A 61 -4.39 10.85 8.39
N PRO A 62 -3.88 11.35 7.25
CA PRO A 62 -3.97 12.77 6.96
C PRO A 62 -5.41 13.24 6.71
N VAL A 63 -6.29 12.39 6.20
CA VAL A 63 -7.72 12.70 6.03
C VAL A 63 -8.44 12.80 7.38
N LEU A 64 -8.18 11.87 8.30
CA LEU A 64 -8.70 11.92 9.68
C LEU A 64 -8.18 13.16 10.42
N HIS A 65 -6.89 13.45 10.30
CA HIS A 65 -6.28 14.65 10.88
C HIS A 65 -6.91 15.95 10.32
N TRP A 66 -7.15 16.03 9.01
CA TRP A 66 -7.80 17.19 8.40
C TRP A 66 -9.28 17.34 8.76
N THR A 67 -10.00 16.24 8.91
CA THR A 67 -11.43 16.27 9.29
C THR A 67 -11.65 16.50 10.79
N GLY A 68 -10.58 16.57 11.59
CA GLY A 68 -10.64 16.78 13.04
C GLY A 68 -11.16 15.56 13.82
N LEU A 69 -11.42 14.46 13.13
CA LEU A 69 -11.74 13.16 13.69
C LEU A 69 -10.42 12.50 14.10
N ARG A 70 -10.01 12.70 15.36
CA ARG A 70 -8.83 12.05 15.95
C ARG A 70 -9.08 10.58 16.21
#